data_AF-A0A0R3KPM7-F1
#
_entry.id   AF-A0A0R3KPM7-F1
#
_cell.length_a   1.000
_cell.length_b   1.000
_cell.length_c   1.000
_cell.angle_alpha   90.00
_cell.angle_beta   90.00
_cell.angle_gamma   90.00
#
_symmetry.space_group_name_H-M   'P 1'
#
loop_
_entity.id
_entity.type
_entity.pdbx_description
1 polymer ?
#
loop_
_entity_poly.entity_id
_entity_poly.type
_entity_poly.pdbx_seq_one_letter_code
_entity_poly.pdbx_strand_id
1 'polypeptide(L)' 'MAKKQKQAFVVTVSEDHGIEKVARELKAKGFEVDQVLDAIGVVTGSALPDKVAKMREIPGVKDVSADHPVDIGPPGAPIS' A
#
# COMPACT_ATOMS: atom_id res chain seq x y z
N MET A 1 4.07 25.80 -6.83
CA MET A 1 3.38 24.50 -7.03
C MET A 1 3.82 23.58 -5.90
N ALA A 2 2.90 23.07 -5.07
CA ALA A 2 3.25 22.17 -3.98
C ALA A 2 3.76 20.84 -4.57
N LYS A 3 4.94 20.37 -4.13
CA LYS A 3 5.40 19.01 -4.46
C LYS A 3 4.38 18.03 -3.88
N LYS A 4 3.80 17.17 -4.71
CA LYS A 4 3.01 16.04 -4.21
C LYS A 4 3.95 15.14 -3.40
N GLN A 5 3.61 14.92 -2.14
CA GLN A 5 4.34 14.01 -1.27
C GLN A 5 3.80 12.60 -1.45
N LYS A 6 4.68 11.60 -1.29
CA LYS A 6 4.25 10.20 -1.28
C LYS A 6 3.52 9.92 0.02
N GLN A 7 2.46 9.13 -0.08
CA GLN A 7 1.70 8.62 1.05
C GLN A 7 1.89 7.12 1.15
N ALA A 8 1.78 6.59 2.37
CA ALA A 8 1.85 5.15 2.60
C ALA A 8 0.50 4.50 2.23
N PHE A 9 0.58 3.31 1.66
CA PHE A 9 -0.56 2.52 1.23
C PHE A 9 -0.33 1.04 1.54
N VAL A 10 -1.46 0.36 1.75
CA VAL A 10 -1.56 -1.09 1.86
C VAL A 10 -2.30 -1.58 0.61
N VAL A 11 -1.67 -2.50 -0.12
CA VAL A 11 -2.24 -3.12 -1.31
C VAL A 11 -2.58 -4.57 -1.00
N THR A 12 -3.85 -4.92 -1.15
CA THR A 12 -4.33 -6.31 -0.99
C THR A 12 -4.32 -6.98 -2.35
N VAL A 13 -3.71 -8.16 -2.43
CA VAL A 13 -3.54 -8.96 -3.64
C VAL A 13 -4.47 -10.18 -3.62
N SER A 14 -5.03 -10.55 -4.76
CA SER A 14 -5.83 -11.77 -4.90
C SER A 14 -4.95 -13.01 -5.01
N GLU A 15 -5.45 -14.15 -4.54
CA GLU A 15 -4.70 -15.42 -4.56
C GLU A 15 -4.44 -15.95 -5.98
N ASP A 16 -5.25 -15.53 -6.96
CA ASP A 16 -5.16 -15.97 -8.35
C ASP A 16 -3.91 -15.44 -9.07
N HIS A 17 -3.27 -14.40 -8.52
CA HIS A 17 -2.08 -13.76 -9.08
C HIS A 17 -0.94 -13.85 -8.08
N GLY A 18 0.21 -14.43 -8.48
CA GLY A 18 1.38 -14.51 -7.60
C GLY A 18 1.81 -13.11 -7.11
N ILE A 19 1.91 -12.92 -5.79
CA ILE A 19 2.14 -11.61 -5.17
C ILE A 19 3.43 -10.93 -5.68
N GLU A 20 4.45 -11.73 -5.97
CA GLU A 20 5.73 -11.30 -6.53
C GLU A 20 5.59 -10.63 -7.90
N LYS A 21 4.64 -11.10 -8.71
CA LYS A 21 4.34 -10.50 -10.01
C LYS A 21 3.64 -9.16 -9.82
N VAL A 22 2.64 -9.11 -8.94
CA VAL A 22 1.89 -7.89 -8.63
C VAL A 22 2.80 -6.81 -8.02
N ALA A 23 3.71 -7.19 -7.11
CA ALA A 23 4.71 -6.28 -6.54
C ALA A 23 5.63 -5.65 -7.59
N ARG A 24 6.03 -6.41 -8.62
CA ARG A 24 6.82 -5.88 -9.76
C ARG A 24 6.02 -4.90 -10.61
N GLU A 25 4.76 -5.21 -10.89
CA GLU A 25 3.86 -4.33 -11.65
C GLU A 25 3.57 -3.03 -10.88
N LEU A 26 3.37 -3.12 -9.57
CA LEU A 26 3.26 -1.95 -8.68
C LEU A 26 4.49 -1.06 -8.78
N LYS A 27 5.70 -1.64 -8.66
CA LYS A 27 6.97 -0.89 -8.86
C LYS A 27 7.04 -0.20 -10.21
N ALA A 28 6.68 -0.91 -11.29
CA ALA A 28 6.67 -0.36 -12.64
C ALA A 28 5.69 0.83 -12.80
N LYS A 29 4.59 0.85 -12.04
CA LYS A 29 3.63 1.97 -12.02
C LYS A 29 3.99 3.10 -11.04
N GLY A 30 5.13 3.01 -10.36
CA GLY A 30 5.65 4.05 -9.47
C GLY A 30 5.27 3.88 -8.00
N PHE A 31 4.96 2.64 -7.58
CA PHE A 31 4.85 2.26 -6.18
C PHE A 31 6.24 1.91 -5.62
N GLU A 32 6.62 2.50 -4.51
CA GLU A 32 7.83 2.11 -3.78
C GLU A 32 7.44 1.05 -2.76
N VAL A 33 7.72 -0.21 -3.07
CA VAL A 33 7.43 -1.33 -2.18
C VAL A 33 8.38 -1.31 -0.99
N ASP A 34 7.81 -1.36 0.21
CA ASP A 34 8.53 -1.50 1.47
C ASP A 34 8.60 -2.98 1.88
N GLN A 35 7.46 -3.67 1.93
CA GLN A 35 7.39 -5.08 2.27
C GLN A 35 6.38 -5.86 1.42
N VAL A 36 6.69 -7.14 1.20
CA VAL A 36 5.79 -8.13 0.61
C VAL A 36 5.46 -9.14 1.70
N LEU A 37 4.23 -9.10 2.18
CA LEU A 37 3.68 -9.97 3.21
C LEU A 37 2.90 -11.10 2.53
N ASP A 38 3.64 -12.01 1.89
CA ASP A 38 3.11 -13.08 1.03
C ASP A 38 2.06 -13.95 1.75
N ALA A 39 2.34 -14.34 2.99
CA ALA A 39 1.46 -15.20 3.79
C ALA A 39 0.04 -14.62 4.01
N ILE A 40 -0.14 -13.30 3.86
CA ILE A 40 -1.43 -12.62 4.03
C ILE A 40 -1.89 -11.88 2.78
N GLY A 41 -1.18 -12.02 1.65
CA GLY A 41 -1.54 -11.37 0.39
C GLY A 41 -1.44 -9.84 0.42
N VAL A 42 -0.52 -9.27 1.19
CA VAL A 42 -0.40 -7.80 1.34
C VAL A 42 0.95 -7.28 0.84
N VAL A 43 0.93 -6.17 0.12
CA VAL A 43 2.13 -5.40 -0.22
C VAL A 43 2.01 -4.01 0.40
N THR A 44 2.99 -3.61 1.20
CA THR A 44 3.06 -2.25 1.76
C THR A 44 4.05 -1.40 0.97
N GLY A 45 3.83 -0.09 0.99
CA GLY A 45 4.72 0.83 0.31
C GLY A 45 4.16 2.23 0.22
N SER A 46 4.79 3.05 -0.62
CA SER A 46 4.39 4.44 -0.80
C SER A 46 4.26 4.84 -2.27
N ALA A 47 3.37 5.77 -2.54
CA ALA A 47 3.17 6.31 -3.87
C ALA A 47 2.63 7.74 -3.86
N LEU A 48 2.72 8.42 -5.01
CA LEU A 48 2.00 9.67 -5.21
C LEU A 48 0.49 9.39 -5.30
N PRO A 49 -0.37 10.23 -4.70
CA PRO A 49 -1.82 9.99 -4.68
C PRO A 49 -2.47 9.85 -6.06
N ASP A 50 -1.90 10.49 -7.08
CA ASP A 50 -2.39 10.42 -8.47
C ASP A 50 -2.02 9.13 -9.20
N LYS A 51 -1.17 8.28 -8.61
CA LYS A 51 -0.82 6.96 -9.14
C LYS A 51 -1.72 5.84 -8.61
N VAL A 52 -2.42 6.08 -7.49
CA VAL A 52 -3.24 5.07 -6.79
C VAL A 52 -4.34 4.50 -7.68
N ALA A 53 -5.06 5.35 -8.44
CA ALA A 53 -6.11 4.89 -9.34
C ALA A 53 -5.60 3.86 -10.36
N LYS A 54 -4.38 4.07 -10.89
CA LYS A 54 -3.74 3.16 -11.87
C LYS A 54 -3.28 1.84 -11.25
N MET A 55 -3.07 1.80 -9.94
CA MET A 55 -2.68 0.59 -9.22
C MET A 55 -3.87 -0.33 -9.01
N ARG A 56 -5.07 0.23 -8.80
CA ARG A 56 -6.33 -0.53 -8.71
C ARG A 56 -6.69 -1.26 -10.02
N GLU A 57 -6.13 -0.82 -11.14
CA GLU A 57 -6.30 -1.45 -12.46
C GLU A 57 -5.32 -2.62 -12.70
N ILE A 58 -4.37 -2.86 -11.80
CA ILE A 58 -3.40 -3.96 -11.96
C ILE A 58 -4.13 -5.30 -11.75
N PRO A 59 -4.06 -6.25 -12.70
CA PRO A 59 -4.60 -7.60 -12.50
C PRO A 59 -4.00 -8.25 -11.25
N GLY A 60 -4.87 -8.69 -10.35
CA GLY A 60 -4.48 -9.25 -9.06
C GLY A 60 -4.52 -8.26 -7.89
N VAL A 61 -4.66 -6.95 -8.13
CA VAL A 61 -4.93 -6.00 -7.04
C VAL A 61 -6.41 -6.05 -6.69
N LYS A 62 -6.71 -6.41 -5.44
CA LYS A 62 -8.06 -6.46 -4.89
C LYS A 62 -8.46 -5.14 -4.24
N ASP A 63 -7.52 -4.51 -3.54
CA ASP A 63 -7.73 -3.23 -2.88
C ASP A 63 -6.44 -2.42 -2.77
N VAL A 64 -6.59 -1.09 -2.73
CA VAL A 64 -5.51 -0.15 -2.39
C VAL A 64 -6.06 0.87 -1.41
N SER A 65 -5.59 0.78 -0.17
CA SER A 65 -6.02 1.58 0.97
C SER A 65 -4.89 2.44 1.50
N ALA A 66 -5.20 3.67 1.95
CA ALA A 66 -4.21 4.52 2.59
C ALA A 66 -3.80 3.91 3.93
N ASP A 67 -2.50 3.93 4.21
CA ASP A 67 -1.98 3.55 5.52
C ASP A 67 -2.02 4.77 6.44
N HIS A 68 -2.75 4.63 7.55
CA HIS A 68 -2.96 5.70 8.50
C HIS A 68 -2.11 5.46 9.74
N PRO A 69 -1.24 6.42 10.14
CA PRO A 69 -0.50 6.28 11.37
C PRO A 69 -1.48 6.21 12.55
N VAL A 70 -1.33 5.17 13.36
CA VAL A 70 -2.09 5.00 14.60
C VAL A 70 -1.17 5.30 15.76
N ASP A 71 -1.58 6.23 16.62
CA ASP A 71 -0.93 6.49 17.90
C ASP A 71 -1.75 5.82 19.00
N ILE A 72 -1.15 4.83 19.66
CA ILE A 72 -1.76 4.09 20.77
C ILE A 72 -1.48 4.75 22.13
N GLY A 73 -0.70 5.82 22.17
CA GLY A 73 -0.26 6.49 23.38
C GLY A 73 0.62 5.61 24.28
N PRO A 74 1.23 6.18 25.33
CA PRO A 74 1.93 5.39 26.33
C PRO A 74 0.94 4.57 27.18
N PRO A 75 1.39 3.47 27.81
CA PRO A 75 0.55 2.70 28.72
C PRO A 75 -0.05 3.58 29.83
N GLY A 76 -1.36 3.51 30.03
CA GLY A 76 -2.09 4.29 31.05
C GLY A 76 -2.52 5.69 30.60
N ALA A 77 -2.29 6.07 29.34
CA ALA A 77 -2.85 7.30 28.77
C ALA A 77 -4.39 7.26 28.77
N PRO A 78 -5.07 8.40 29.01
CA PRO A 78 -6.53 8.47 28.89
C PRO A 78 -6.96 8.23 27.44
N ILE A 79 -7.96 7.37 27.26
CA ILE A 79 -8.63 7.20 25.96
C ILE A 79 -9.40 8.50 25.65
N SER A 80 -9.16 9.08 24.47
CA SER A 80 -9.89 10.24 23.95
C SER A 80 -10.94 9.81 22.94
#